data_AF-A0A022KR71-F1
#
_entry.id   AF-A0A022KR71-F1
#
_cell.length_a   1.000
_cell.length_b   1.000
_cell.length_c   1.000
_cell.angle_alpha   90.00
_cell.angle_beta   90.00
_cell.angle_gamma   90.00
#
_symmetry.space_group_name_H-M   'P 1'
#
loop_
_entity.id
_entity.type
_entity.pdbx_description
1 polymer ?
#
loop_
_entity_poly.entity_id
_entity_poly.type
_entity_poly.pdbx_seq_one_letter_code
_entity_poly.pdbx_strand_id
1 'polypeptide(L)' 'MFEGAYAAAGIEVPDLPTDVEVLQRHGEDGTRYVVVLNHTTQDHTLTIPGTSGEITIEAGESQTLVIEA' A
#
# COMPACT_ATOMS: atom_id res chain seq x y z
N MET A 1 -12.68 -9.69 -9.03
CA MET A 1 -12.13 -8.39 -9.46
C MET A 1 -12.88 -7.31 -8.69
N PHE A 2 -12.23 -6.67 -7.73
CA PHE A 2 -12.87 -5.77 -6.76
C PHE A 2 -13.00 -4.30 -7.24
N GLU A 3 -12.50 -4.00 -8.45
CA GLU A 3 -12.45 -2.66 -9.04
C GLU A 3 -13.80 -1.93 -9.05
N GLY A 4 -14.89 -2.63 -9.38
CA GLY A 4 -16.23 -2.03 -9.42
C GLY A 4 -16.76 -1.58 -8.05
N ALA A 5 -16.35 -2.25 -6.97
CA ALA A 5 -16.75 -1.89 -5.61
C ALA A 5 -15.96 -0.68 -5.07
N TYR A 6 -14.66 -0.60 -5.39
CA TYR A 6 -13.81 0.54 -5.01
C TYR A 6 -14.21 1.82 -5.74
N ALA A 7 -14.47 1.74 -7.05
CA ALA A 7 -14.94 2.89 -7.83
C ALA A 7 -16.30 3.41 -7.33
N ALA A 8 -17.23 2.52 -6.98
CA ALA A 8 -18.53 2.91 -6.41
C ALA A 8 -18.41 3.57 -5.03
N ALA A 9 -17.34 3.29 -4.29
CA ALA A 9 -17.03 3.90 -3.00
C ALA A 9 -16.19 5.19 -3.11
N GLY A 10 -15.83 5.63 -4.33
CA GLY A 10 -14.97 6.79 -4.55
C GLY A 10 -13.51 6.57 -4.09
N ILE A 11 -13.10 5.31 -3.98
CA ILE A 11 -11.75 4.93 -3.58
C ILE A 11 -10.91 4.77 -4.85
N GLU A 12 -9.87 5.60 -4.98
CA GLU A 12 -8.85 5.38 -6.01
C GLU A 12 -8.09 4.09 -5.69
N VAL A 13 -8.16 3.13 -6.60
CA VAL A 13 -7.34 1.92 -6.49
C VAL A 13 -5.91 2.33 -6.84
N PRO A 14 -4.94 2.17 -5.93
CA PRO A 14 -3.56 2.47 -6.26
C PRO A 14 -3.10 1.57 -7.41
N ASP A 15 -2.36 2.14 -8.36
CA ASP A 15 -1.73 1.40 -9.46
C ASP A 15 -0.59 0.56 -8.89
N LEU A 16 -0.94 -0.62 -8.37
CA LEU A 16 -0.02 -1.57 -7.76
C LEU A 16 0.27 -2.71 -8.75
N PRO A 17 1.48 -3.28 -8.70
CA PRO A 17 1.75 -4.55 -9.37
C PRO A 17 0.72 -5.61 -8.97
N THR A 18 0.38 -6.49 -9.91
CA THR A 18 -0.49 -7.63 -9.62
C THR A 18 0.08 -8.46 -8.47
N ASP A 19 -0.79 -8.86 -7.55
CA ASP A 19 -0.45 -9.63 -6.33
C ASP A 19 0.44 -8.89 -5.31
N VAL A 20 0.53 -7.55 -5.41
CA VAL A 20 0.98 -6.68 -4.32
C VAL A 20 -0.26 -6.05 -3.65
N GLU A 21 -0.35 -6.18 -2.32
CA GLU A 21 -1.44 -5.63 -1.52
C GLU A 21 -0.93 -4.50 -0.61
N VAL A 22 -1.74 -3.44 -0.48
CA VAL A 22 -1.48 -2.33 0.46
C VAL A 22 -2.71 -2.12 1.34
N LEU A 23 -2.52 -2.17 2.65
CA LEU A 23 -3.53 -1.83 3.65
C LEU A 23 -3.17 -0.53 4.35
N GLN A 24 -4.16 0.34 4.56
CA GLN A 24 -3.99 1.59 5.30
C GLN A 24 -4.95 1.65 6.49
N ARG A 25 -4.41 1.97 7.67
CA ARG A 25 -5.18 2.27 8.89
C ARG A 25 -4.88 3.69 9.34
N HIS A 26 -5.90 4.36 9.87
CA HIS A 26 -5.78 5.70 10.42
C HIS A 26 -5.90 5.64 11.95
N GLY A 27 -4.94 6.23 12.65
CA GLY A 27 -5.05 6.57 14.06
C GLY A 27 -5.96 7.78 14.26
N GLU A 28 -6.50 7.92 15.47
CA GLU A 28 -7.35 9.07 15.84
C GLU A 28 -6.58 10.39 15.83
N ASP A 29 -5.26 10.32 16.00
CA ASP A 29 -4.31 11.43 15.94
C ASP A 29 -3.94 11.85 14.50
N GLY A 30 -4.51 11.17 13.49
CA GLY A 30 -4.19 11.39 12.08
C GLY A 30 -3.00 10.59 11.56
N THR A 31 -2.32 9.82 12.43
CA THR A 31 -1.22 8.93 12.01
C THR A 31 -1.75 7.88 11.02
N ARG A 32 -1.01 7.65 9.93
CA ARG A 32 -1.32 6.60 8.96
C ARG A 32 -0.35 5.43 9.11
N TYR A 33 -0.90 4.24 9.30
CA TYR A 33 -0.17 2.98 9.28
C TYR A 33 -0.43 2.31 7.95
N VAL A 34 0.62 2.10 7.17
CA VAL A 34 0.55 1.42 5.88
C VAL A 34 1.26 0.08 5.98
N VAL A 35 0.59 -0.99 5.57
CA VAL A 35 1.18 -2.33 5.47
C VAL A 35 1.22 -2.71 4.00
N VAL A 36 2.39 -3.08 3.51
CA VAL A 36 2.60 -3.57 2.15
C VAL A 36 2.93 -5.05 2.22
N LEU A 37 2.26 -5.85 1.38
CA LEU A 37 2.44 -7.28 1.27
C LEU A 37 2.80 -7.60 -0.18
N ASN A 38 3.91 -8.31 -0.38
CA ASN A 38 4.31 -8.79 -1.69
C ASN A 38 4.07 -10.29 -1.79
N HIS A 39 3.00 -10.70 -2.47
CA HIS A 39 2.69 -12.13 -2.67
C HIS A 39 3.45 -12.73 -3.87
N THR A 40 4.30 -11.96 -4.52
CA THR A 40 5.06 -12.40 -5.70
C THR A 40 6.40 -13.03 -5.31
N THR A 41 7.10 -13.57 -6.32
CA THR A 41 8.48 -14.04 -6.20
C THR A 41 9.51 -13.02 -6.71
N GLN A 42 9.13 -11.77 -6.87
CA GLN A 42 9.99 -10.68 -7.37
C GLN A 42 9.98 -9.51 -6.41
N ASP A 43 11.09 -8.78 -6.33
CA ASP A 43 11.14 -7.53 -5.57
C ASP A 43 10.37 -6.44 -6.33
N HIS A 44 9.69 -5.57 -5.59
CA HIS A 44 8.98 -4.44 -6.15
C HIS A 44 9.38 -3.12 -5.50
N THR A 45 9.52 -2.10 -6.32
CA THR A 45 9.73 -0.72 -5.89
C THR A 45 8.43 0.06 -6.06
N LEU A 46 7.94 0.67 -4.99
CA LEU A 46 6.65 1.36 -4.94
C LEU A 46 6.82 2.79 -4.44
N THR A 47 5.97 3.69 -4.90
CA THR A 47 5.79 5.02 -4.29
C THR A 47 4.52 5.01 -3.44
N ILE A 48 4.66 5.25 -2.13
CA ILE A 48 3.51 5.32 -1.22
C ILE A 48 3.19 6.79 -0.92
N PRO A 49 1.96 7.27 -1.15
CA PRO A 49 1.59 8.65 -0.87
C PRO A 49 1.84 9.07 0.59
N GLY A 50 2.73 10.04 0.77
CA GLY A 50 3.13 10.59 2.06
C GLY A 50 4.40 9.97 2.66
N THR A 51 5.09 9.08 1.95
CA THR A 51 6.49 8.75 2.26
C THR A 51 7.43 9.62 1.42
N SER A 52 8.62 9.91 1.95
CA SER A 52 9.67 10.59 1.19
C SER A 52 10.43 9.57 0.33
N GLY A 53 9.89 9.27 -0.84
CA GLY A 53 10.55 8.44 -1.84
C GLY A 53 10.00 7.03 -1.99
N GLU A 54 10.75 6.23 -2.74
CA GLU A 54 10.40 4.86 -3.07
C GLU A 54 10.72 3.91 -1.92
N ILE A 55 9.89 2.88 -1.78
CA ILE A 55 10.14 1.73 -0.90
C ILE A 55 10.41 0.51 -1.77
N THR A 56 11.30 -0.36 -1.33
CA THR A 56 11.45 -1.70 -1.92
C THR A 56 10.87 -2.72 -0.98
N ILE A 57 9.93 -3.53 -1.48
CA ILE A 57 9.41 -4.71 -0.80
C ILE A 57 9.97 -5.95 -1.50
N GLU A 58 10.71 -6.76 -0.74
CA GLU A 58 11.32 -7.99 -1.28
C GLU A 58 10.25 -9.04 -1.60
N ALA A 59 10.61 -9.99 -2.46
CA ALA A 59 9.77 -11.13 -2.81
C ALA A 59 9.25 -11.89 -1.58
N GLY A 60 7.92 -12.07 -1.46
CA GLY A 60 7.30 -12.81 -0.38
C GLY A 60 7.25 -12.10 0.98
N GLU A 61 7.79 -10.89 1.08
CA GLU A 61 7.92 -10.16 2.34
C GLU A 61 6.77 -9.18 2.60
N SER A 62 6.75 -8.67 3.84
CA SER A 62 5.85 -7.60 4.27
C SER A 62 6.62 -6.45 4.91
N GLN A 63 6.15 -5.22 4.71
CA GLN A 63 6.72 -4.04 5.34
C GLN A 63 5.63 -3.17 5.94
N THR A 64 5.88 -2.64 7.14
CA THR A 64 5.00 -1.66 7.79
C THR A 64 5.68 -0.30 7.79
N LEU A 65 4.92 0.73 7.43
CA LEU A 65 5.32 2.12 7.39
C LEU A 65 4.41 2.93 8.32
N VAL A 66 5.01 3.87 9.04
CA VAL A 66 4.29 4.85 9.86
C VAL A 66 4.49 6.20 9.22
N ILE A 67 3.39 6.85 8.84
CA ILE A 67 3.38 8.18 8.24
C ILE A 67 2.68 9.09 9.24
N GLU A 68 3.46 9.94 9.89
CA GLU A 68 2.97 10.95 10.81
C GLU A 68 2.21 12.07 10.06
N ALA A 69 1.30 12.74 10.76
CA ALA A 69 0.43 13.79 10.20
C ALA A 69 1.17 15.10 9.90
#